data_AF-A0A0F9GNH1-F1
#
_entry.id   AF-A0A0F9GNH1-F1
#
_cell.length_a   1.000
_cell.length_b   1.000
_cell.length_c   1.000
_cell.angle_alpha   90.00
_cell.angle_beta   90.00
_cell.angle_gamma   90.00
#
_symmetry.space_group_name_H-M   'P 1'
#
loop_
_entity.id
_entity.type
_entity.pdbx_description
1 polymer ?
#
loop_
_entity_poly.entity_id
_entity_poly.type
_entity_poly.pdbx_seq_one_letter_code
_entity_poly.pdbx_strand_id
1 'polypeptide(L)'
;MKQAKVRTWLGGFQVQLSTSMSHYVVYINLTFVGMMFWYTTAAPALKPYAPWASWWMFASIMLVIIVSLMIIDYKFMLSSRQGFLNRQAYKHKNPLVADIRKMEKDIKKIMEKLGIDEDN
;
A
#
# COMPACT_ATOMS: atom_id res chain seq x y z
N MET A 1 -5.41 20.95 -4.81
CA MET A 1 -5.20 20.81 -3.35
C MET A 1 -6.07 19.74 -2.66
N LYS A 2 -7.35 19.53 -3.04
CA LYS A 2 -8.22 18.48 -2.43
C LYS A 2 -7.72 17.04 -2.64
N GLN A 3 -7.28 16.69 -3.85
CA GLN A 3 -6.76 15.34 -4.15
C GLN A 3 -5.52 14.96 -3.32
N ALA A 4 -4.65 15.93 -3.03
CA ALA A 4 -3.45 15.69 -2.21
C ALA A 4 -3.78 15.40 -0.74
N LYS A 5 -4.82 16.02 -0.18
CA LYS A 5 -5.27 15.74 1.20
C LYS A 5 -5.89 14.35 1.32
N VAL A 6 -6.76 13.98 0.37
CA VAL A 6 -7.41 12.66 0.34
C VAL A 6 -6.39 11.53 0.17
N ARG A 7 -5.42 11.67 -0.74
CA ARG A 7 -4.37 10.67 -0.97
C ARG A 7 -3.48 10.44 0.26
N THR A 8 -3.27 11.49 1.07
CA THR A 8 -2.45 11.40 2.29
C THR A 8 -3.23 10.80 3.45
N TRP A 9 -4.52 11.09 3.57
CA TRP A 9 -5.37 10.48 4.59
C TRP A 9 -5.58 8.98 4.33
N LEU A 10 -5.84 8.60 3.07
CA LEU A 10 -5.88 7.21 2.64
C LEU A 10 -4.56 6.50 2.94
N GLY A 11 -3.41 7.10 2.61
CA GLY A 11 -2.09 6.53 2.92
C GLY A 11 -1.85 6.32 4.42
N GLY A 12 -2.33 7.22 5.28
CA GLY A 12 -2.20 7.08 6.74
C GLY A 12 -3.09 5.98 7.31
N PHE A 13 -4.36 5.94 6.90
CA PHE A 13 -5.28 4.87 7.27
C PHE A 13 -4.78 3.51 6.78
N GLN A 14 -4.20 3.48 5.57
CA GLN A 14 -3.62 2.29 4.97
C GLN A 14 -2.34 1.82 5.67
N VAL A 15 -1.45 2.73 6.05
CA VAL A 15 -0.26 2.37 6.86
C VAL A 15 -0.69 1.80 8.20
N GLN A 16 -1.72 2.39 8.81
CA GLN A 16 -2.26 1.90 10.06
C GLN A 16 -2.94 0.53 9.88
N LEU A 17 -3.70 0.32 8.81
CA LEU A 17 -4.25 -1.00 8.45
C LEU A 17 -3.17 -2.02 8.13
N SER A 18 -2.15 -1.68 7.36
CA SER A 18 -1.02 -2.55 7.00
C SER A 18 -0.16 -2.94 8.20
N THR A 19 -0.04 -2.04 9.18
CA THR A 19 0.72 -2.26 10.41
C THR A 19 -0.11 -2.97 11.48
N SER A 20 -1.42 -2.70 11.58
CA SER A 20 -2.33 -3.30 12.56
C SER A 20 -2.95 -4.63 12.08
N MET A 21 -3.15 -4.79 10.78
CA MET A 21 -3.48 -6.06 10.12
C MET A 21 -2.28 -6.45 9.26
N SER A 22 -1.35 -7.19 9.84
CA SER A 22 -0.26 -7.83 9.10
C SER A 22 -0.89 -8.55 7.90
N HIS A 23 -0.58 -8.13 6.68
CA HIS A 23 -1.22 -8.62 5.45
C HIS A 23 -1.30 -10.15 5.38
N TYR A 24 -0.30 -10.84 5.95
CA TYR A 24 -0.28 -12.29 6.15
C TYR A 24 -1.49 -12.86 6.92
N VAL A 25 -1.91 -12.21 8.00
CA VAL A 25 -3.04 -12.63 8.83
C VAL A 25 -4.36 -12.54 8.06
N VAL A 26 -4.49 -11.53 7.20
CA VAL A 26 -5.68 -11.33 6.36
C VAL A 26 -5.80 -12.43 5.30
N TYR A 27 -4.71 -12.77 4.61
CA TYR A 27 -4.74 -13.84 3.59
C TYR A 27 -5.03 -15.22 4.19
N ILE A 28 -4.46 -15.51 5.36
CA ILE A 28 -4.71 -16.77 6.08
C ILE A 28 -6.19 -16.83 6.51
N ASN A 29 -6.71 -15.78 7.16
CA ASN A 29 -8.12 -15.74 7.57
C ASN A 29 -9.08 -15.84 6.38
N LEU A 30 -8.79 -15.15 5.27
CA LEU A 30 -9.60 -15.22 4.07
C LEU A 30 -9.66 -16.64 3.51
N THR A 31 -8.56 -17.39 3.60
CA THR A 31 -8.51 -18.79 3.17
C THR A 31 -9.37 -19.68 4.08
N PHE A 32 -9.31 -19.49 5.40
CA PHE A 32 -10.17 -20.22 6.35
C PHE A 32 -11.66 -19.92 6.16
N VAL A 33 -12.01 -18.64 6.02
CA VAL A 33 -13.40 -18.22 5.77
C VAL A 33 -13.89 -18.75 4.42
N GLY A 34 -13.03 -18.73 3.39
CA GLY A 34 -13.35 -19.30 2.07
C GLY A 34 -13.61 -20.80 2.12
N MET A 35 -12.77 -21.56 2.85
CA MET A 35 -13.01 -23.00 3.09
C MET A 35 -14.35 -23.23 3.78
N MET A 36 -14.61 -22.50 4.87
CA MET A 36 -15.86 -22.63 5.61
C MET A 36 -17.06 -22.33 4.71
N PHE A 37 -17.03 -21.20 3.98
CA PHE A 37 -18.08 -20.78 3.06
C PHE A 37 -18.39 -21.84 1.99
N TRP A 38 -17.36 -22.50 1.44
CA TRP A 38 -17.59 -23.56 0.47
C TRP A 38 -18.34 -24.74 1.06
N TYR A 39 -17.91 -25.23 2.22
CA TYR A 39 -18.54 -26.41 2.84
C TYR A 39 -19.94 -26.12 3.37
N THR A 40 -20.18 -24.94 3.95
CA THR A 40 -21.45 -24.63 4.62
C THR A 40 -22.50 -24.06 3.69
N THR A 41 -22.09 -23.28 2.68
CA THR A 41 -23.04 -22.51 1.85
C THR A 41 -22.91 -22.84 0.38
N ALA A 42 -21.71 -22.76 -0.20
CA ALA A 42 -21.56 -22.83 -1.66
C ALA A 42 -21.80 -24.24 -2.20
N ALA A 43 -21.18 -25.28 -1.62
CA ALA A 43 -21.34 -26.66 -2.05
C ALA A 43 -22.79 -27.18 -1.97
N PRO A 44 -23.55 -26.97 -0.88
CA PRO A 44 -24.95 -27.40 -0.84
C PRO A 44 -25.85 -26.59 -1.78
N ALA A 45 -25.58 -25.29 -1.97
CA ALA A 45 -26.36 -24.44 -2.89
C ALA A 45 -26.05 -24.73 -4.36
N LEU A 46 -24.82 -25.10 -4.70
CA LEU A 46 -24.38 -25.37 -6.08
C LEU A 46 -24.66 -26.80 -6.53
N LYS A 47 -24.72 -27.78 -5.63
CA LYS A 47 -25.03 -29.19 -5.96
C LYS A 47 -26.25 -29.39 -6.89
N PRO A 48 -27.41 -28.72 -6.69
CA PRO A 48 -28.55 -28.91 -7.58
C PRO A 48 -28.37 -28.33 -8.99
N TYR A 49 -27.49 -27.35 -9.18
CA TYR A 49 -27.31 -26.65 -10.47
C TYR A 49 -26.03 -27.07 -11.20
N ALA A 50 -24.98 -27.40 -10.47
CA ALA A 50 -23.66 -27.72 -10.97
C ALA A 50 -23.02 -28.83 -10.11
N PRO A 51 -23.48 -30.09 -10.23
CA PRO A 51 -22.94 -31.22 -9.46
C PRO A 51 -21.48 -31.55 -9.81
N TRP A 52 -20.97 -31.09 -10.96
CA TRP A 52 -19.57 -31.19 -11.35
C TRP A 52 -18.67 -30.16 -10.66
N ALA A 53 -19.24 -29.17 -9.94
CA ALA A 53 -18.45 -28.15 -9.26
C ALA A 53 -17.66 -28.76 -8.10
N SER A 54 -16.36 -28.92 -8.31
CA SER A 54 -15.43 -29.46 -7.31
C SER A 54 -14.85 -28.36 -6.43
N TRP A 55 -14.43 -28.72 -5.22
CA TRP A 55 -13.66 -27.85 -4.32
C TRP A 55 -12.48 -27.18 -5.03
N TRP A 56 -11.80 -27.92 -5.92
CA TRP A 56 -10.66 -27.39 -6.68
C TRP A 56 -11.04 -26.22 -7.58
N MET A 57 -12.22 -26.23 -8.20
CA MET A 57 -12.67 -25.12 -9.04
C MET A 57 -12.90 -23.86 -8.20
N PHE A 58 -13.49 -24.02 -7.01
CA PHE A 58 -13.68 -22.91 -6.08
C PHE A 58 -12.34 -22.38 -5.55
N ALA A 59 -11.43 -23.28 -5.16
CA ALA A 59 -10.09 -22.91 -4.70
C ALA A 59 -9.32 -22.12 -5.77
N SER A 60 -9.41 -22.53 -7.04
CA SER A 60 -8.81 -21.79 -8.16
C SER A 60 -9.40 -20.39 -8.32
N ILE A 61 -10.73 -20.24 -8.24
CA ILE A 61 -11.39 -18.93 -8.32
C ILE A 61 -10.95 -18.03 -7.15
N MET A 62 -10.94 -18.57 -5.94
CA MET A 62 -10.47 -17.86 -4.74
C MET A 62 -9.01 -17.41 -4.90
N LEU A 63 -8.15 -18.25 -5.44
CA LEU A 63 -6.75 -17.92 -5.68
C LEU A 63 -6.61 -16.77 -6.69
N VAL A 64 -7.38 -16.80 -7.77
CA VAL A 64 -7.40 -15.69 -8.76
C VAL A 64 -7.87 -14.38 -8.12
N ILE A 65 -8.89 -14.42 -7.26
CA ILE A 65 -9.38 -13.23 -6.53
C ILE A 65 -8.27 -12.69 -5.60
N ILE A 66 -7.62 -13.55 -4.84
CA ILE A 66 -6.53 -13.15 -3.92
C ILE A 66 -5.39 -12.51 -4.69
N VAL A 67 -4.93 -13.14 -5.77
CA VAL A 67 -3.85 -12.60 -6.61
C VAL A 67 -4.25 -11.26 -7.22
N SER A 68 -5.49 -11.12 -7.70
CA SER A 68 -5.99 -9.85 -8.24
C SER A 68 -5.98 -8.74 -7.18
N LEU A 69 -6.43 -9.05 -5.96
CA LEU A 69 -6.38 -8.13 -4.84
C LEU A 69 -4.94 -7.75 -4.48
N MET A 70 -3.99 -8.70 -4.49
CA MET A 70 -2.57 -8.42 -4.26
C MET A 70 -1.97 -7.50 -5.33
N ILE A 71 -2.35 -7.67 -6.61
CA ILE A 71 -1.87 -6.81 -7.69
C ILE A 71 -2.42 -5.39 -7.54
N ILE A 72 -3.71 -5.24 -7.20
CA ILE A 72 -4.33 -3.94 -6.94
C ILE A 72 -3.64 -3.28 -5.74
N ASP A 73 -3.41 -4.03 -4.67
CA ASP A 73 -2.69 -3.57 -3.49
C ASP A 73 -1.29 -3.09 -3.88
N TYR A 74 -0.49 -3.93 -4.55
CA TYR A 74 0.85 -3.57 -4.99
C TYR A 74 0.88 -2.29 -5.85
N LYS A 75 -0.05 -2.13 -6.80
CA LYS A 75 -0.04 -0.99 -7.73
C LYS A 75 -0.51 0.31 -7.08
N PHE A 76 -1.57 0.27 -6.28
CA PHE A 76 -2.21 1.48 -5.74
C PHE A 76 -1.80 1.79 -4.30
N MET A 77 -1.59 0.77 -3.47
CA MET A 77 -1.27 0.95 -2.06
C MET A 77 0.21 1.22 -1.81
N LEU A 78 1.11 0.65 -2.62
CA LEU A 78 2.56 0.85 -2.44
C LEU A 78 2.97 2.29 -2.78
N SER A 79 2.45 2.84 -3.89
CA SER A 79 2.67 4.24 -4.27
C SER A 79 2.08 5.24 -3.25
N SER A 80 0.92 4.90 -2.67
CA SER A 80 0.28 5.71 -1.63
C SER A 80 1.06 5.69 -0.32
N ARG A 81 1.56 4.52 0.10
CA ARG A 81 2.42 4.35 1.28
C ARG A 81 3.75 5.09 1.13
N GLN A 82 4.42 4.99 -0.02
CA GLN A 82 5.66 5.72 -0.27
C GLN A 82 5.44 7.24 -0.20
N GLY A 83 4.34 7.73 -0.80
CA GLY A 83 3.97 9.14 -0.76
C GLY A 83 3.66 9.63 0.66
N PHE A 84 3.03 8.79 1.49
CA PHE A 84 2.75 9.11 2.89
C PHE A 84 4.02 9.11 3.74
N LEU A 85 4.88 8.11 3.61
CA LEU A 85 6.16 8.02 4.34
C LEU A 85 7.07 9.19 3.97
N ASN A 86 7.21 9.52 2.68
CA ASN A 86 7.97 10.70 2.27
C ASN A 86 7.37 11.98 2.83
N ARG A 87 6.05 12.12 2.84
CA ARG A 87 5.40 13.31 3.39
C ARG A 87 5.55 13.40 4.91
N GLN A 88 5.51 12.28 5.63
CA GLN A 88 5.79 12.25 7.07
C GLN A 88 7.26 12.57 7.36
N ALA A 89 8.19 11.98 6.61
CA ALA A 89 9.63 12.21 6.73
C ALA A 89 10.04 13.66 6.44
N TYR A 90 9.29 14.38 5.60
CA TYR A 90 9.53 15.81 5.35
C TYR A 90 8.83 16.74 6.35
N LYS A 91 7.76 16.29 7.00
CA LYS A 91 6.88 17.16 7.81
C LYS A 91 7.16 17.08 9.31
N HIS A 92 7.66 15.95 9.80
CA HIS A 92 8.28 15.89 11.13
C HIS A 92 9.74 16.27 11.02
N LYS A 93 10.31 16.92 12.06
CA LYS A 93 11.69 17.42 12.10
C LYS A 93 12.68 16.26 11.83
N ASN A 94 12.91 15.96 10.58
CA ASN A 94 13.85 14.94 10.17
C ASN A 94 15.22 15.61 10.13
N PRO A 95 16.16 15.20 11.01
CA PRO A 95 17.48 15.82 11.10
C PRO A 95 18.18 15.84 9.73
N LEU A 96 17.96 14.83 8.89
CA LEU A 96 18.51 14.77 7.54
C LEU A 96 18.05 15.92 6.63
N VAL A 97 16.77 16.32 6.71
CA VAL A 97 16.23 17.44 5.91
C VAL A 97 16.75 18.78 6.42
N ALA A 98 16.95 18.89 7.75
CA ALA A 98 17.56 20.07 8.34
C ALA A 98 19.04 20.21 7.95
N ASP A 99 19.78 19.10 7.95
CA ASP A 99 21.19 19.06 7.56
C ASP A 99 21.35 19.35 6.06
N ILE A 100 20.52 18.78 5.18
CA ILE A 100 20.54 19.09 3.74
C ILE A 100 20.28 20.58 3.49
N ARG A 101 19.27 21.17 4.14
CA ARG A 101 19.00 22.62 4.00
C ARG A 101 20.12 23.49 4.53
N LYS A 102 20.83 23.03 5.57
CA LYS A 102 21.99 23.72 6.11
C LYS A 102 23.16 23.63 5.13
N MET A 103 23.43 22.45 4.55
CA MET A 103 24.42 22.26 3.49
C MET A 103 24.13 23.11 2.26
N GLU A 104 22.87 23.15 1.77
CA GLU A 104 22.48 24.04 0.65
C GLU A 104 22.76 25.50 0.97
N LYS A 105 22.43 25.97 2.19
CA LYS A 105 22.73 27.34 2.62
C LYS A 105 24.23 27.63 2.68
N ASP A 106 25.01 26.68 3.17
CA ASP A 106 26.45 26.84 3.29
C ASP A 106 27.12 26.83 1.91
N ILE A 107 26.68 25.95 1.01
CA ILE A 107 27.11 25.90 -0.39
C ILE A 107 26.74 27.20 -1.12
N LYS A 108 25.52 27.71 -0.95
CA LYS A 108 25.08 28.96 -1.59
C LYS A 108 25.89 30.17 -1.12
N LYS A 109 26.22 30.24 0.18
CA LYS A 109 27.11 31.28 0.72
C LYS A 109 28.54 31.16 0.20
N ILE A 110 29.03 29.93 -0.01
CA ILE A 110 30.35 29.69 -0.58
C ILE A 110 30.36 30.13 -2.05
N MET A 111 29.32 29.80 -2.83
CA MET A 111 29.16 30.25 -4.23
C MET A 111 29.02 31.77 -4.35
N GLU A 112 28.21 32.42 -3.52
CA GLU A 112 28.11 33.90 -3.48
C GLU A 112 29.45 34.55 -3.16
N LYS A 113 30.23 33.98 -2.24
CA LYS A 113 31.58 34.48 -1.92
C LYS A 113 32.61 34.22 -3.03
N LEU A 114 32.41 33.18 -3.83
CA LEU A 114 33.27 32.84 -4.98
C LEU A 114 32.84 33.56 -6.26
N GLY A 115 31.72 34.31 -6.26
CA GLY A 115 31.23 35.04 -7.43
C GLY A 115 30.76 34.13 -8.56
N ILE A 116 30.38 32.89 -8.25
CA ILE A 116 29.83 31.95 -9.22
C ILE A 116 28.31 32.15 -9.20
N ASP A 117 27.80 32.96 -10.13
CA ASP A 117 26.36 33.02 -10.40
C ASP A 117 25.95 31.71 -11.09
N GLU A 118 24.92 31.05 -10.56
CA GLU A 118 24.26 29.91 -11.22
C GLU A 118 23.61 30.41 -12.52
N ASP A 119 24.36 30.34 -13.62
CA ASP A 119 23.82 30.50 -14.96
C ASP A 119 23.34 29.12 -15.45
N ASN A 120 22.01 28.93 -15.37
CA ASN A 120 21.16 27.81 -15.82
C ASN A 120 21.25 26.44 -15.12
#